data_AF-A0A371D2V7-F1
#
_entry.id   AF-A0A371D2V7-F1
#
_cell.length_a   1.000
_cell.length_b   1.000
_cell.length_c   1.000
_cell.angle_alpha   90.00
_cell.angle_beta   90.00
_cell.angle_gamma   90.00
#
_symmetry.space_group_name_H-M   'P 1'
#
loop_
_entity.id
_entity.type
_entity.pdbx_description
1 polymer ?
#
loop_
_entity_poly.entity_id
_entity_poly.type
_entity_poly.pdbx_seq_one_letter_code
_entity_poly.pdbx_strand_id
1 'polypeptide(L)'
;DAREADAFIAALRTATLEKSGLATEVLHRLRNPPRTPRVIEPVERAGIRMYLARGDASEANYADNRAAFMELHPDEALPSYDTVKKLVAELTGVTPLRTDMCEDTCVAFTGPFENCLECPRCKKPRYDPVEFERGRRIPRRTFATFPLGPQLQAMWAS
;
A
#
# COMPACT_ATOMS: atom_id res chain seq x y z
N ASP A 1 24.02 -15.14 -11.03
CA ASP A 1 25.35 -14.58 -11.36
C ASP A 1 25.91 -14.00 -10.06
N ALA A 2 27.16 -14.32 -9.71
CA ALA A 2 27.78 -13.85 -8.47
C ALA A 2 27.81 -12.31 -8.37
N ARG A 3 28.02 -11.62 -9.49
CA ARG A 3 28.06 -10.15 -9.52
C ARG A 3 26.74 -9.49 -9.15
N GLU A 4 25.63 -10.11 -9.54
CA GLU A 4 24.29 -9.63 -9.18
C GLU A 4 24.06 -9.75 -7.67
N ALA A 5 24.41 -10.91 -7.10
CA ALA A 5 24.31 -11.13 -5.66
C ALA A 5 25.19 -10.14 -4.88
N ASP A 6 26.42 -9.91 -5.32
CA ASP A 6 27.33 -8.93 -4.70
C ASP A 6 26.77 -7.50 -4.72
N ALA A 7 26.12 -7.10 -5.82
CA ALA A 7 25.47 -5.80 -5.94
C ALA A 7 24.30 -5.65 -4.96
N PHE A 8 23.48 -6.70 -4.79
CA PHE A 8 22.42 -6.71 -3.77
C PHE A 8 22.99 -6.67 -2.35
N ILE A 9 24.05 -7.43 -2.06
CA ILE A 9 24.74 -7.39 -0.75
C ILE A 9 25.25 -5.98 -0.46
N ALA A 10 25.87 -5.32 -1.44
CA ALA A 10 26.34 -3.94 -1.29
C ALA A 10 25.18 -2.96 -1.03
N ALA A 11 24.05 -3.11 -1.74
CA ALA A 11 22.87 -2.30 -1.51
C ALA A 11 22.32 -2.48 -0.08
N LEU A 12 22.20 -3.74 0.40
CA LEU A 12 21.72 -4.05 1.74
C LEU A 12 22.60 -3.48 2.85
N ARG A 13 23.93 -3.47 2.68
CA ARG A 13 24.88 -2.91 3.65
C ARG A 13 24.69 -1.41 3.91
N THR A 14 24.12 -0.69 2.95
CA THR A 14 23.87 0.77 3.06
C THR A 14 22.38 1.11 3.15
N ALA A 15 21.53 0.09 3.33
CA ALA A 15 20.11 0.26 3.47
C ALA A 15 19.79 1.03 4.76
N THR A 16 18.89 1.99 4.64
CA THR A 16 18.42 2.82 5.76
C THR A 16 16.90 2.90 5.68
N LEU A 17 16.27 3.19 6.80
CA LEU A 17 14.82 3.32 6.86
C LEU A 17 14.33 4.47 5.95
N GLU A 18 15.11 5.55 5.84
CA GLU A 18 14.85 6.69 4.94
C GLU A 18 14.81 6.31 3.47
N LYS A 19 15.61 5.32 3.06
CA LYS A 19 15.66 4.84 1.67
C LYS A 19 14.66 3.72 1.39
N SER A 20 13.76 3.40 2.33
CA SER A 20 12.80 2.30 2.17
C SER A 20 11.70 2.58 1.14
N GLY A 21 11.51 3.84 0.73
CA GLY A 21 10.38 4.26 -0.10
C GLY A 21 9.06 4.39 0.67
N LEU A 22 9.09 4.24 2.00
CA LEU A 22 7.95 4.56 2.85
C LEU A 22 7.71 6.07 2.88
N ALA A 23 6.43 6.42 2.94
CA ALA A 23 6.02 7.80 3.00
C ALA A 23 6.43 8.43 4.36
N THR A 24 6.72 9.74 4.37
CA THR A 24 7.37 10.44 5.48
C THR A 24 6.60 10.32 6.81
N GLU A 25 5.28 10.32 6.76
CA GLU A 25 4.41 10.09 7.92
C GLU A 25 4.55 8.67 8.49
N VAL A 26 4.64 7.62 7.67
CA VAL A 26 4.92 6.24 8.12
C VAL A 26 6.28 6.18 8.82
N LEU A 27 7.32 6.80 8.22
CA LEU A 27 8.65 6.86 8.81
C LEU A 27 8.64 7.56 10.17
N HIS A 28 7.90 8.67 10.27
CA HIS A 28 7.73 9.40 11.53
C HIS A 28 7.03 8.54 12.59
N ARG A 29 5.92 7.86 12.24
CA ARG A 29 5.21 6.96 13.16
C ARG A 29 6.06 5.77 13.60
N LEU A 30 6.90 5.23 12.70
CA LEU A 30 7.82 4.15 13.05
C LEU A 30 8.81 4.55 14.14
N ARG A 31 9.26 5.81 14.13
CA ARG A 31 10.16 6.36 15.15
C ARG A 31 9.43 6.81 16.41
N ASN A 32 8.20 7.28 16.24
CA ASN A 32 7.37 7.86 17.29
C ASN A 32 6.02 7.12 17.33
N PRO A 33 5.97 5.87 17.81
CA PRO A 33 4.74 5.10 17.88
C PRO A 33 3.67 5.84 18.69
N PRO A 34 2.40 5.84 18.25
CA PRO A 34 1.30 6.30 19.09
C PRO A 34 1.28 5.54 20.41
N ARG A 35 1.13 6.25 21.52
CA ARG A 35 1.09 5.66 22.87
C ARG A 35 -0.32 5.44 23.40
N THR A 36 -1.31 5.95 22.69
CA THR A 36 -2.73 5.88 23.05
C THR A 36 -3.54 5.60 21.79
N PRO A 37 -4.49 4.64 21.83
CA PRO A 37 -5.39 4.41 20.71
C PRO A 37 -6.22 5.65 20.37
N ARG A 38 -6.48 5.86 19.08
CA ARG A 38 -7.41 6.90 18.61
C ARG A 38 -8.85 6.46 18.91
N VAL A 39 -9.68 7.41 19.34
CA VAL A 39 -11.13 7.20 19.44
C VAL A 39 -11.74 7.09 18.03
N ILE A 40 -12.56 6.06 17.82
CA ILE A 40 -13.26 5.80 16.56
C ILE A 40 -14.74 6.14 16.78
N GLU A 41 -15.25 7.10 15.99
CA GLU A 41 -16.62 7.56 16.06
C GLU A 41 -17.62 6.45 15.64
N PRO A 42 -18.90 6.51 16.05
CA PRO A 42 -19.89 5.49 15.70
C PRO A 42 -20.02 5.25 14.20
N VAL A 43 -20.10 6.33 13.40
CA VAL A 43 -20.21 6.25 11.93
C VAL A 43 -18.94 5.71 11.27
N GLU A 44 -17.77 6.03 11.83
CA GLU A 44 -16.50 5.46 11.37
C GLU A 44 -16.46 3.96 11.64
N ARG A 45 -16.90 3.53 12.82
CA ARG A 45 -16.97 2.12 13.21
C ARG A 45 -17.94 1.34 12.33
N ALA A 46 -19.09 1.91 11.99
CA ALA A 46 -20.03 1.33 11.05
C ALA A 46 -19.39 1.14 9.66
N GLY A 47 -18.75 2.19 9.13
CA GLY A 47 -18.02 2.11 7.86
C GLY A 47 -16.90 1.08 7.87
N ILE A 48 -16.07 1.03 8.93
CA ILE A 48 -15.01 0.02 9.07
C ILE A 48 -15.59 -1.41 9.09
N ARG A 49 -16.70 -1.64 9.80
CA ARG A 49 -17.35 -2.95 9.84
C ARG A 49 -17.89 -3.36 8.47
N MET A 50 -18.48 -2.43 7.73
CA MET A 50 -18.94 -2.67 6.36
C MET A 50 -17.76 -2.99 5.44
N TYR A 51 -16.66 -2.26 5.55
CA TYR A 51 -15.45 -2.48 4.77
C TYR A 51 -14.80 -3.84 5.04
N LEU A 52 -14.84 -4.33 6.29
CA LEU A 52 -14.29 -5.62 6.71
C LEU A 52 -15.29 -6.79 6.63
N ALA A 53 -16.53 -6.54 6.20
CA ALA A 53 -17.55 -7.57 6.14
C ALA A 53 -17.16 -8.68 5.16
N ARG A 54 -17.41 -9.94 5.54
CA ARG A 54 -17.16 -11.10 4.68
C ARG A 54 -18.21 -11.14 3.57
N GLY A 55 -17.80 -11.07 2.31
CA GLY A 55 -18.68 -11.04 1.13
C GLY A 55 -17.95 -10.50 -0.11
N ASP A 56 -18.71 -10.01 -1.09
CA ASP A 56 -18.14 -9.19 -2.17
C ASP A 56 -17.72 -7.84 -1.56
N ALA A 57 -16.50 -7.79 -1.00
CA ALA A 57 -15.88 -6.58 -0.44
C ALA A 57 -15.45 -5.59 -1.55
N SER A 58 -16.25 -5.52 -2.63
CA SER A 58 -16.08 -4.58 -3.71
C SER A 58 -16.45 -3.17 -3.25
N GLU A 59 -15.79 -2.19 -3.87
CA GLU A 59 -16.12 -0.78 -3.69
C GLU A 59 -17.58 -0.47 -4.07
N ALA A 60 -18.11 -1.17 -5.08
CA ALA A 60 -19.50 -1.06 -5.51
C ALA A 60 -20.48 -1.52 -4.43
N ASN A 61 -20.28 -2.72 -3.87
CA ASN A 61 -21.13 -3.22 -2.78
C ASN A 61 -21.06 -2.29 -1.56
N TYR A 62 -19.88 -1.74 -1.22
CA TYR A 62 -19.78 -0.75 -0.15
C TYR A 62 -20.59 0.52 -0.47
N ALA A 63 -20.53 1.01 -1.70
CA ALA A 63 -21.27 2.20 -2.14
C ALA A 63 -22.79 2.00 -2.07
N ASP A 64 -23.29 0.83 -2.49
CA ASP A 64 -24.73 0.50 -2.44
C ASP A 64 -25.24 0.45 -1.00
N ASN A 65 -24.52 -0.25 -0.11
CA ASN A 65 -24.89 -0.31 1.31
C ASN A 65 -24.78 1.07 1.98
N ARG A 66 -23.79 1.88 1.60
CA ARG A 66 -23.68 3.26 2.07
C ARG A 66 -24.88 4.09 1.64
N ALA A 67 -25.34 3.97 0.39
CA ALA A 67 -26.52 4.70 -0.08
C ALA A 67 -27.77 4.34 0.73
N ALA A 68 -28.01 3.04 0.95
CA ALA A 68 -29.13 2.58 1.77
C ALA A 68 -29.06 3.07 3.23
N PHE A 69 -27.86 3.09 3.83
CA PHE A 69 -27.67 3.63 5.17
C PHE A 69 -27.99 5.13 5.24
N MET A 70 -27.47 5.91 4.29
CA MET A 70 -27.69 7.36 4.23
C MET A 70 -29.16 7.72 3.97
N GLU A 71 -29.92 6.87 3.27
CA GLU A 71 -31.37 7.04 3.07
C GLU A 71 -32.14 6.89 4.40
N LEU A 72 -31.77 5.92 5.22
CA LEU A 72 -32.38 5.68 6.53
C LEU A 72 -31.93 6.70 7.59
N HIS A 73 -30.69 7.19 7.49
CA HIS A 73 -30.04 8.10 8.44
C HIS A 73 -29.46 9.35 7.75
N PRO A 74 -30.30 10.29 7.29
CA PRO A 74 -29.86 11.42 6.46
C PRO A 74 -28.91 12.39 7.16
N ASP A 75 -28.98 12.48 8.50
CA ASP A 75 -28.13 13.36 9.31
C ASP A 75 -26.76 12.73 9.65
N GLU A 76 -26.57 11.44 9.39
CA GLU A 76 -25.32 10.72 9.69
C GLU A 76 -24.51 10.45 8.43
N ALA A 77 -23.37 11.12 8.29
CA ALA A 77 -22.50 10.95 7.14
C ALA A 77 -21.60 9.71 7.27
N LEU A 78 -22.07 8.56 6.76
CA LEU A 78 -21.24 7.37 6.67
C LEU A 78 -20.05 7.62 5.72
N PRO A 79 -18.80 7.24 6.09
CA PRO A 79 -17.65 7.53 5.25
C PRO A 79 -17.69 6.74 3.93
N SER A 80 -17.16 7.33 2.85
CA SER A 80 -17.00 6.65 1.55
C SER A 80 -15.98 5.51 1.63
N TYR A 81 -15.97 4.63 0.63
CA TYR A 81 -15.00 3.52 0.55
C TYR A 81 -13.55 4.01 0.65
N ASP A 82 -13.20 5.02 -0.13
CA ASP A 82 -11.87 5.65 -0.07
C ASP A 82 -11.56 6.28 1.29
N THR A 83 -12.56 6.87 1.94
CA THR A 83 -12.40 7.48 3.27
C THR A 83 -12.15 6.41 4.31
N VAL A 84 -12.92 5.32 4.31
CA VAL A 84 -12.70 4.20 5.23
C VAL A 84 -11.36 3.52 4.97
N LYS A 85 -10.97 3.33 3.71
CA LYS A 85 -9.67 2.76 3.36
C LYS A 85 -8.51 3.61 3.90
N LYS A 86 -8.59 4.94 3.77
CA LYS A 86 -7.62 5.87 4.37
C LYS A 86 -7.66 5.80 5.89
N LEU A 87 -8.85 5.80 6.49
CA LEU A 87 -9.03 5.68 7.93
C LEU A 87 -8.41 4.38 8.48
N VAL A 88 -8.62 3.23 7.83
CA VAL A 88 -8.00 1.96 8.23
C VAL A 88 -6.48 2.03 8.13
N ALA A 89 -5.94 2.63 7.06
CA ALA A 89 -4.50 2.84 6.91
C ALA A 89 -3.93 3.80 7.98
N GLU A 90 -4.70 4.81 8.40
CA GLU A 90 -4.32 5.73 9.48
C GLU A 90 -4.36 5.07 10.85
N LEU A 91 -5.44 4.34 11.16
CA LEU A 91 -5.66 3.66 12.44
C LEU A 91 -4.63 2.56 12.67
N THR A 92 -4.34 1.77 11.64
CA THR A 92 -3.34 0.70 11.74
C THR A 92 -1.92 1.20 11.51
N GLY A 93 -1.75 2.35 10.84
CA GLY A 93 -0.45 2.79 10.33
C GLY A 93 0.11 1.88 9.22
N VAL A 94 -0.60 0.81 8.83
CA VAL A 94 -0.13 -0.18 7.86
C VAL A 94 -0.48 0.27 6.45
N THR A 95 0.54 0.61 5.68
CA THR A 95 0.42 0.95 4.25
C THR A 95 1.31 0.02 3.42
N PRO A 96 0.85 -0.41 2.23
CA PRO A 96 1.67 -1.22 1.35
C PRO A 96 2.74 -0.36 0.65
N LEU A 97 3.98 -0.85 0.66
CA LEU A 97 5.01 -0.39 -0.26
C LEU A 97 4.81 -1.08 -1.61
N ARG A 98 4.55 -0.29 -2.65
CA ARG A 98 4.40 -0.80 -4.01
C ARG A 98 5.75 -0.82 -4.72
N THR A 99 6.12 -1.98 -5.23
CA THR A 99 7.35 -2.15 -6.01
C THR A 99 6.99 -2.69 -7.39
N ASP A 100 7.50 -2.05 -8.43
CA ASP A 100 7.31 -2.51 -9.79
C ASP A 100 7.95 -3.89 -9.97
N MET A 101 7.29 -4.76 -10.73
CA MET A 101 7.82 -6.09 -11.05
C MET A 101 7.56 -6.47 -12.50
N CYS A 102 8.37 -7.40 -13.00
CA CYS A 102 8.12 -8.04 -14.29
C CYS A 102 6.86 -8.92 -14.21
N GLU A 103 5.97 -8.81 -15.20
CA GLU A 103 4.72 -9.57 -15.26
C GLU A 103 4.91 -11.09 -15.36
N ASP A 104 5.98 -11.55 -16.02
CA ASP A 104 6.25 -12.97 -16.27
C ASP A 104 7.12 -13.63 -15.21
N THR A 105 8.20 -12.93 -14.83
CA THR A 105 9.26 -13.51 -13.99
C THR A 105 9.16 -13.09 -12.54
N CYS A 106 8.26 -12.16 -12.21
CA CYS A 106 8.11 -11.55 -10.89
C CYS A 106 9.39 -10.87 -10.36
N VAL A 107 10.42 -10.66 -11.19
CA VAL A 107 11.61 -9.89 -10.81
C VAL A 107 11.19 -8.49 -10.43
N ALA A 108 11.49 -8.09 -9.19
CA ALA A 108 11.23 -6.75 -8.69
C ALA A 108 12.28 -5.77 -9.21
N PHE A 109 11.83 -4.59 -9.67
CA PHE A 109 12.70 -3.49 -10.08
C PHE A 109 13.13 -2.69 -8.84
N THR A 110 14.04 -3.26 -8.07
CA THR A 110 14.57 -2.69 -6.82
C THR A 110 16.08 -2.88 -6.73
N GLY A 111 16.74 -2.13 -5.84
CA GLY A 111 18.18 -2.20 -5.63
C GLY A 111 18.95 -2.04 -6.94
N PRO A 112 19.84 -2.97 -7.32
CA PRO A 112 20.56 -2.92 -8.60
C PRO A 112 19.67 -2.82 -9.84
N PHE A 113 18.39 -3.21 -9.77
CA PHE A 113 17.44 -3.16 -10.87
C PHE A 113 16.51 -1.95 -10.86
N GLU A 114 16.64 -1.04 -9.89
CA GLU A 114 15.73 0.09 -9.70
C GLU A 114 15.64 1.00 -10.94
N ASN A 115 16.74 1.13 -11.70
CA ASN A 115 16.81 1.96 -12.89
C ASN A 115 16.59 1.19 -14.20
N CYS A 116 16.32 -0.12 -14.15
CA CYS A 116 16.06 -0.90 -15.36
C CYS A 116 14.69 -0.55 -15.95
N LEU A 117 14.66 -0.34 -17.27
CA LEU A 117 13.43 -0.16 -18.05
C LEU A 117 12.88 -1.48 -18.59
N GLU A 118 13.68 -2.54 -18.56
CA GLU A 118 13.35 -3.88 -19.03
C GLU A 118 13.76 -4.93 -18.02
N CYS A 119 13.02 -6.03 -17.97
CA CYS A 119 13.35 -7.16 -17.11
C CYS A 119 14.72 -7.75 -17.48
N PRO A 120 15.66 -7.92 -16.53
CA PRO A 120 16.98 -8.48 -16.82
C PRO A 120 16.93 -9.95 -17.25
N ARG A 121 15.80 -10.65 -17.05
CA ARG A 121 15.59 -12.06 -17.38
C ARG A 121 14.90 -12.26 -18.73
N CYS A 122 13.72 -11.67 -18.92
CA CYS A 122 12.90 -11.90 -20.12
C CYS A 122 12.84 -10.71 -21.09
N LYS A 123 13.54 -9.60 -20.79
CA LYS A 123 13.61 -8.37 -21.61
C LYS A 123 12.28 -7.66 -21.86
N LYS A 124 11.18 -8.10 -21.26
CA LYS A 124 9.91 -7.37 -21.31
C LYS A 124 10.04 -5.99 -20.66
N PRO A 125 9.34 -4.97 -21.21
CA PRO A 125 9.35 -3.63 -20.65
C PRO A 125 8.73 -3.62 -19.25
N ARG A 126 9.27 -2.77 -18.37
CA ARG A 126 8.77 -2.50 -17.02
C ARG A 126 7.43 -1.76 -17.04
N TYR A 127 7.32 -0.78 -17.94
CA TYR A 127 6.16 0.08 -18.08
C TYR A 127 5.29 -0.35 -19.27
N ASP A 128 4.01 0.02 -19.23
CA ASP A 128 3.12 -0.13 -20.36
C ASP A 128 3.67 0.65 -21.57
N PRO A 129 3.89 0.00 -22.74
CA PRO A 129 4.51 0.66 -23.89
C PRO A 129 3.73 1.87 -24.41
N VAL A 130 2.39 1.77 -24.48
CA VAL A 130 1.54 2.84 -25.02
C VAL A 130 1.58 4.06 -24.10
N GLU A 131 1.53 3.83 -22.79
CA GLU A 131 1.57 4.89 -21.80
C GLU A 131 2.98 5.50 -21.70
N PHE A 132 4.02 4.68 -21.86
CA PHE A 132 5.41 5.14 -21.88
C PHE A 132 5.72 6.04 -23.07
N GLU A 133 5.21 5.72 -24.26
CA GLU A 133 5.28 6.61 -25.45
C GLU A 133 4.60 7.95 -25.21
N ARG A 134 3.53 7.98 -24.40
CA ARG A 134 2.84 9.20 -23.97
C ARG A 134 3.54 9.93 -22.81
N GLY A 135 4.73 9.48 -22.42
CA GLY A 135 5.53 10.06 -21.34
C GLY A 135 5.11 9.63 -19.93
N ARG A 136 4.20 8.66 -19.78
CA ARG A 136 3.73 8.15 -18.48
C ARG A 136 4.41 6.84 -18.11
N ARG A 137 4.92 6.76 -16.88
CA ARG A 137 5.57 5.55 -16.35
C ARG A 137 4.58 4.70 -15.56
N ILE A 138 3.67 4.04 -16.26
CA ILE A 138 2.69 3.14 -15.65
C ILE A 138 3.28 1.72 -15.62
N PRO A 139 3.61 1.16 -14.45
CA PRO A 139 4.20 -0.18 -14.37
C PRO A 139 3.20 -1.24 -14.82
N ARG A 140 3.67 -2.25 -15.57
CA ARG A 140 2.81 -3.33 -16.06
C ARG A 140 2.31 -4.23 -14.94
N ARG A 141 3.08 -4.37 -13.86
CA ARG A 141 2.73 -5.12 -12.66
C ARG A 141 3.45 -4.56 -11.43
N THR A 142 2.80 -4.61 -10.27
CA THR A 142 3.39 -4.23 -8.99
C THR A 142 3.20 -5.32 -7.94
N PHE A 143 4.11 -5.39 -6.97
CA PHE A 143 3.97 -6.14 -5.73
C PHE A 143 3.60 -5.20 -4.59
N ALA A 144 2.82 -5.67 -3.63
CA ALA A 144 2.59 -4.97 -2.37
C ALA A 144 3.39 -5.63 -1.24
N THR A 145 4.37 -4.92 -0.69
CA THR A 145 5.07 -5.33 0.52
C THR A 145 4.45 -4.63 1.72
N PHE A 146 4.00 -5.37 2.72
CA PHE A 146 3.53 -4.82 3.99
C PHE A 146 4.69 -4.86 4.99
N PRO A 147 5.30 -3.71 5.35
CA PRO A 147 6.45 -3.71 6.25
C PRO A 147 6.06 -4.23 7.63
N LEU A 148 6.99 -4.93 8.30
CA LEU A 148 6.73 -5.52 9.62
C LEU A 148 6.55 -4.46 10.71
N GLY A 149 7.33 -3.38 10.68
CA GLY A 149 7.31 -2.34 11.71
C GLY A 149 5.92 -1.78 12.00
N PRO A 150 5.19 -1.26 10.99
CA PRO A 150 3.83 -0.75 11.20
C PRO A 150 2.85 -1.82 11.70
N GLN A 151 3.01 -3.08 11.28
CA GLN A 151 2.17 -4.18 11.75
C GLN A 151 2.37 -4.44 13.24
N LEU A 152 3.62 -4.45 13.71
CA LEU A 152 3.93 -4.60 15.14
C LEU A 152 3.36 -3.45 15.99
N GLN A 153 3.43 -2.22 15.47
CA GLN A 153 2.83 -1.05 16.14
C GLN A 153 1.30 -1.18 16.24
N ALA A 154 0.65 -1.63 15.16
CA ALA A 154 -0.79 -1.86 15.15
C ALA A 154 -1.21 -2.93 16.17
N MET A 155 -0.48 -4.05 16.21
CA MET A 155 -0.74 -5.16 17.14
C MET A 155 -0.59 -4.74 18.60
N TRP A 156 0.37 -3.87 18.91
CA TRP A 156 0.54 -3.34 20.26
C TRP A 156 -0.62 -2.42 20.69
N ALA A 157 -1.18 -1.66 19.75
CA ALA A 157 -2.29 -0.73 20.00
C ALA A 157 -3.68 -1.40 20.00
N SER A 158 -3.73 -2.72 19.80
CA SER A 158 -4.97 -3.52 19.69
C SER A 158 -5.54 -3.93 21.04
#